data_AF-A0A2G5KEQ0-F1
#
_entry.id   AF-A0A2G5KEQ0-F1
#
_cell.length_a   1.000
_cell.length_b   1.000
_cell.length_c   1.000
_cell.angle_alpha   90.00
_cell.angle_beta   90.00
_cell.angle_gamma   90.00
#
_symmetry.space_group_name_H-M   'P 1'
#
loop_
_entity.id
_entity.type
_entity.pdbx_description
1 polymer ?
#
loop_
_entity_poly.entity_id
_entity_poly.type
_entity_poly.pdbx_seq_one_letter_code
_entity_poly.pdbx_strand_id
1 'polypeptide(L)'
;MENLNKVELSGLTRSEIQVLEMIRNKRFLSIKLIIKNGEVDVIEGMERIHTGERIIDLLRQHDFQNLEIKQSNGRIVCVNRIFRKKVDHS
;
A
#
# COMPACT_ATOMS: atom_id res chain seq x y z
N MET A 1 -21.23 -20.62 16.25
CA MET A 1 -20.47 -19.36 16.07
C MET A 1 -19.04 -19.66 16.45
N GLU A 2 -18.20 -19.96 15.46
CA GLU A 2 -16.78 -20.20 15.72
C GLU A 2 -16.14 -18.89 16.15
N ASN A 3 -15.60 -18.89 17.37
CA ASN A 3 -14.71 -17.85 17.86
C ASN A 3 -13.53 -17.78 16.88
N LEU A 4 -13.42 -16.66 16.15
CA LEU A 4 -12.20 -16.30 15.44
C LEU A 4 -11.11 -16.20 16.49
N ASN A 5 -10.39 -17.32 16.65
CA ASN A 5 -9.25 -17.44 17.53
C ASN A 5 -8.37 -16.22 17.34
N LYS A 6 -8.12 -15.53 18.45
CA LYS A 6 -7.02 -14.59 18.64
C LYS A 6 -5.75 -15.37 18.28
N VAL A 7 -5.42 -15.42 16.98
CA VAL A 7 -4.12 -15.91 16.53
C VAL A 7 -3.15 -15.02 17.26
N GLU A 8 -2.47 -15.58 18.24
CA GLU A 8 -1.37 -14.90 18.87
C GLU A 8 -0.42 -14.53 17.74
N LEU A 9 -0.37 -13.26 17.38
CA LEU A 9 0.64 -12.68 16.49
C LEU A 9 2.01 -12.68 17.19
N SER A 10 2.26 -13.65 18.09
CA SER A 10 3.29 -13.67 19.14
C SER A 10 4.72 -13.78 18.62
N GLY A 11 4.94 -13.57 17.33
CA GLY A 11 6.27 -13.44 16.74
C GLY A 11 6.36 -12.46 15.59
N LEU A 12 5.29 -11.71 15.28
CA LEU A 12 5.30 -10.73 14.20
C LEU A 12 5.44 -9.31 14.75
N THR A 13 6.37 -8.55 14.19
CA THR A 13 6.51 -7.12 14.39
C THR A 13 5.28 -6.38 13.86
N ARG A 14 5.05 -5.16 14.35
CA ARG A 14 3.96 -4.30 13.86
C ARG A 14 4.04 -4.05 12.35
N SER A 15 5.25 -3.91 11.82
CA SER A 15 5.49 -3.76 10.39
C SER A 15 5.10 -5.00 9.60
N GLU A 16 5.40 -6.20 10.09
CA GLU A 16 5.01 -7.44 9.41
C GLU A 16 3.49 -7.64 9.44
N ILE A 17 2.84 -7.31 10.56
CA ILE A 17 1.37 -7.29 10.66
C ILE A 17 0.79 -6.32 9.62
N GLN A 18 1.34 -5.10 9.51
CA GLN A 18 0.90 -4.12 8.52
C GLN A 18 1.01 -4.66 7.08
N VAL A 19 2.10 -5.36 6.75
CA VAL A 19 2.27 -5.99 5.43
C VAL A 19 1.20 -7.05 5.19
N LEU A 20 0.91 -7.91 6.17
CA LEU A 20 -0.13 -8.94 6.06
C LEU A 20 -1.52 -8.34 5.87
N GLU A 21 -1.83 -7.23 6.56
CA GLU A 21 -3.07 -6.48 6.36
C GLU A 21 -3.17 -5.92 4.94
N MET A 22 -2.07 -5.35 4.41
CA MET A 22 -2.02 -4.85 3.03
C MET A 22 -2.27 -5.97 2.01
N ILE A 23 -1.65 -7.14 2.19
CA ILE A 23 -1.88 -8.32 1.34
C ILE A 23 -3.35 -8.74 1.40
N ARG A 24 -3.93 -8.82 2.61
CA ARG A 24 -5.31 -9.25 2.82
C ARG A 24 -6.33 -8.30 2.18
N ASN A 25 -6.04 -7.00 2.17
CA ASN A 25 -6.96 -5.98 1.64
C ASN A 25 -7.12 -6.02 0.11
N LYS A 26 -6.24 -6.72 -0.64
CA LYS A 26 -6.29 -6.87 -2.12
C LYS A 26 -6.36 -5.55 -2.91
N ARG A 27 -6.03 -4.43 -2.26
CA ARG A 27 -6.01 -3.08 -2.87
C ARG A 27 -4.73 -2.81 -3.65
N PHE A 28 -3.63 -3.43 -3.22
CA PHE A 28 -2.32 -3.19 -3.77
C PHE A 28 -2.07 -4.13 -4.95
N LEU A 29 -1.67 -3.56 -6.08
CA LEU A 29 -1.16 -4.31 -7.23
C LEU A 29 0.19 -4.95 -6.89
N SER A 30 1.01 -4.25 -6.11
CA SER A 30 2.28 -4.76 -5.62
C SER A 30 2.63 -4.15 -4.26
N ILE A 31 3.37 -4.92 -3.48
CA ILE A 31 3.95 -4.50 -2.20
C ILE A 31 5.44 -4.80 -2.28
N LYS A 32 6.26 -3.80 -1.99
CA LYS A 32 7.71 -3.89 -1.99
C LYS A 32 8.23 -3.58 -0.59
N LEU A 33 9.07 -4.46 -0.08
CA LEU A 33 9.70 -4.33 1.24
C LEU A 33 11.20 -4.10 1.07
N ILE A 34 11.75 -3.20 1.88
CA ILE A 34 13.21 -3.11 2.08
C ILE A 34 13.47 -3.65 3.48
N ILE A 35 14.33 -4.66 3.57
CA ILE A 35 14.71 -5.30 4.84
C ILE A 35 16.12 -4.84 5.20
N LYS A 36 16.35 -4.48 6.46
CA LYS A 36 17.68 -4.18 7.03
C LYS A 36 17.80 -4.81 8.40
N ASN A 37 18.95 -5.44 8.68
CA ASN A 37 19.21 -6.12 9.95
C ASN A 37 18.13 -7.14 10.36
N GLY A 38 17.50 -7.79 9.37
CA GLY A 38 16.42 -8.76 9.60
C GLY A 38 15.04 -8.13 9.83
N GLU A 39 14.93 -6.80 9.82
CA GLU A 39 13.67 -6.08 10.09
C GLU A 39 13.19 -5.30 8.85
N VAL A 40 11.87 -5.07 8.79
CA VAL A 40 11.26 -4.27 7.73
C VAL A 40 11.62 -2.79 7.94
N ASP A 41 12.40 -2.22 7.02
CA ASP A 41 12.89 -0.84 7.06
C ASP A 41 11.98 0.12 6.27
N VAL A 42 11.44 -0.36 5.14
CA VAL A 42 10.52 0.42 4.27
C VAL A 42 9.43 -0.49 3.72
N ILE A 43 8.21 0.04 3.69
CA ILE A 43 7.07 -0.55 2.99
C ILE A 43 6.63 0.41 1.88
N GLU A 44 6.59 -0.07 0.65
CA GLU A 44 6.08 0.65 -0.52
C GLU A 44 4.93 -0.16 -1.13
N GLY A 45 3.78 0.49 -1.35
CA GLY A 45 2.64 -0.15 -1.98
C GLY A 45 2.17 0.61 -3.20
N MET A 46 1.92 -0.12 -4.27
CA MET A 46 1.36 0.39 -5.51
C MET A 46 -0.13 0.08 -5.57
N GLU A 47 -0.96 1.11 -5.71
CA GLU A 47 -2.41 0.96 -5.84
C GLU A 47 -2.88 1.42 -7.22
N ARG A 48 -3.81 0.64 -7.80
CA ARG A 48 -4.61 1.10 -8.94
C ARG A 48 -5.73 1.97 -8.40
N ILE A 49 -5.81 3.20 -8.88
CA ILE A 49 -6.93 4.08 -8.59
C ILE A 49 -8.05 3.86 -9.60
N HIS A 50 -9.30 3.92 -9.12
CA HIS A 50 -10.47 3.83 -9.97
C HIS A 50 -10.54 5.06 -10.89
N THR A 51 -10.67 4.84 -12.20
CA THR A 51 -10.63 5.91 -13.23
C THR A 51 -11.78 6.90 -13.17
N GLY A 52 -12.77 6.69 -12.28
CA GLY A 52 -13.85 7.63 -12.01
C GLY A 52 -13.49 8.75 -11.02
N GLU A 53 -12.39 8.63 -10.27
CA GLU A 53 -11.95 9.70 -9.38
C GLU A 53 -11.34 10.86 -10.17
N ARG A 54 -11.69 12.10 -9.82
CA ARG A 54 -11.09 13.28 -10.46
C ARG A 54 -9.63 13.38 -10.02
N ILE A 55 -8.72 13.57 -10.98
CA ILE A 55 -7.28 13.73 -10.70
C ILE A 55 -7.01 14.82 -9.64
N ILE A 56 -7.79 15.90 -9.64
CA ILE A 56 -7.67 16.99 -8.67
C ILE A 56 -7.87 16.49 -7.23
N ASP A 57 -8.81 15.56 -7.03
CA ASP A 57 -9.10 15.03 -5.70
C ASP A 57 -7.95 14.11 -5.24
N LEU A 58 -7.35 13.35 -6.15
CA LEU A 58 -6.14 12.56 -5.86
C LEU A 58 -4.97 13.43 -5.45
N LEU A 59 -4.71 14.52 -6.18
CA LEU A 59 -3.62 15.43 -5.87
C LEU A 59 -3.79 16.11 -4.50
N ARG A 60 -5.04 16.40 -4.09
CA ARG A 60 -5.35 17.02 -2.79
C ARG A 60 -5.16 16.09 -1.60
N GLN A 61 -5.14 14.78 -1.79
CA GLN A 61 -4.98 13.84 -0.68
C GLN A 61 -3.57 13.89 -0.08
N HIS A 62 -2.56 14.35 -0.83
CA HIS A 62 -1.14 14.36 -0.44
C HIS A 62 -0.59 12.99 0.04
N ASP A 63 -1.36 11.91 -0.15
CA ASP A 63 -1.09 10.55 0.32
C ASP A 63 -0.48 9.70 -0.80
N PHE A 64 0.61 10.21 -1.39
CA PHE A 64 1.40 9.48 -2.37
C PHE A 64 2.80 10.10 -2.48
N GLN A 65 3.78 9.25 -2.76
CA GLN A 65 5.10 9.66 -3.21
C GLN A 65 5.10 9.91 -4.72
N ASN A 66 4.47 9.01 -5.49
CA ASN A 66 4.38 9.11 -6.95
C ASN A 66 2.94 8.86 -7.41
N LEU A 67 2.52 9.59 -8.44
CA LEU A 67 1.27 9.37 -9.17
C LEU A 67 1.60 9.14 -10.65
N GLU A 68 1.23 7.98 -11.19
CA GLU A 68 1.42 7.61 -12.59
C GLU A 68 0.07 7.62 -13.31
N ILE A 69 -0.04 8.34 -14.43
CA ILE A 69 -1.24 8.40 -15.27
C ILE A 69 -0.89 7.89 -16.66
N LYS A 70 -1.60 6.88 -17.14
CA LYS A 70 -1.47 6.37 -18.52
C LYS A 70 -2.68 6.76 -19.33
N GLN A 71 -2.44 7.34 -20.49
CA GLN A 71 -3.47 7.74 -21.44
C GLN A 71 -3.35 6.92 -22.73
N SER A 72 -4.49 6.64 -23.34
CA SER A 72 -4.60 6.07 -24.68
C SER A 72 -5.71 6.78 -25.43
N ASN A 73 -5.42 7.30 -26.62
CA ASN A 73 -6.37 8.03 -27.46
C ASN A 73 -7.12 9.16 -26.72
N GLY A 74 -6.38 9.94 -25.91
CA GLY A 74 -6.92 11.05 -25.12
C GLY A 74 -7.78 10.64 -23.91
N ARG A 75 -7.89 9.34 -23.61
CA ARG A 75 -8.61 8.82 -22.44
C ARG A 75 -7.64 8.29 -21.40
N ILE A 76 -7.91 8.59 -20.14
CA ILE A 76 -7.18 7.98 -19.02
C ILE A 76 -7.62 6.52 -18.92
N VAL A 77 -6.66 5.61 -19.06
CA VAL A 77 -6.90 4.15 -19.00
C VAL A 77 -6.36 3.54 -17.71
N CYS A 78 -5.45 4.24 -17.04
CA CYS A 78 -4.86 3.80 -15.79
C CYS A 78 -4.38 5.00 -14.97
N VAL A 79 -4.61 4.92 -13.66
CA VAL A 79 -3.98 5.78 -12.68
C VAL A 79 -3.43 4.85 -11.59
N ASN A 80 -2.14 4.95 -11.32
CA ASN A 80 -1.49 4.25 -10.22
C ASN A 80 -0.92 5.26 -9.25
N ARG A 81 -1.00 4.98 -7.95
CA ARG A 81 -0.24 5.70 -6.93
C ARG A 81 0.76 4.79 -6.25
N ILE A 82 1.86 5.36 -5.81
CA ILE A 82 2.82 4.71 -4.93
C ILE A 82 2.84 5.50 -3.63
N PHE A 83 2.59 4.82 -2.52
CA PHE A 83 2.91 5.35 -1.20
C PHE A 83 4.17 4.65 -0.68
N ARG A 84 4.94 5.34 0.15
CA ARG A 84 6.16 4.82 0.76
C ARG A 84 6.21 5.24 2.21
N LYS A 85 6.38 4.28 3.10
CA LYS A 85 6.49 4.48 4.54
C LYS A 85 7.81 3.92 5.04
N LYS A 86 8.60 4.78 5.71
CA LYS A 86 9.72 4.36 6.53
C LYS A 86 9.17 3.78 7.84
N VAL A 87 9.66 2.63 8.27
CA VAL A 87 9.30 2.07 9.57
C VAL A 87 10.19 2.72 10.62
N ASP A 88 9.57 3.29 11.65
CA ASP A 88 10.28 3.77 12.83
C ASP A 88 10.50 2.58 13.78
N HIS A 89 11.75 2.38 14.18
CA HIS A 89 12.18 1.30 15.08
C HIS A 89 12.39 1.77 16.53
N SER A 90 11.80 2.92 16.90
CA SER A 90 11.89 3.52 18.23
C SER A 90 11.06 2.82 19.30
#